data_AF-A0A8T6CFD9-F1
#
_entry.id   AF-A0A8T6CFD9-F1
#
_cell.length_a   1.000
_cell.length_b   1.000
_cell.length_c   1.000
_cell.angle_alpha   90.00
_cell.angle_beta   90.00
_cell.angle_gamma   90.00
#
_symmetry.space_group_name_H-M   'P 1'
#
loop_
_entity.id
_entity.type
_entity.pdbx_description
1 polymer ?
#
loop_
_entity_poly.entity_id
_entity_poly.type
_entity_poly.pdbx_seq_one_letter_code
_entity_poly.pdbx_strand_id
1 'polypeptide(L)'
;MSDVEVFYNAGEFREDDPANAGLEDLPRLRHRLAEAAGTYSVVDTADLAEQDREEAYLSRAVRPSVSRRYRVRRVFGTNKYPGQYFGGGVPALVVLEDGRPVDVYPHEEQDGTIVTIRDYLDGLGGEARTGGQDLARRMDDLSARIAAHGPLGATASELVEDGRTR
;
A
#
# COMPACT_ATOMS: atom_id res chain seq x y z
N MET A 1 7.45 9.54 -15.09
CA MET A 1 6.97 10.03 -13.79
C MET A 1 5.52 9.63 -13.70
N SER A 2 5.13 8.94 -12.64
CA SER A 2 3.75 8.52 -12.44
C SER A 2 2.94 9.68 -11.88
N ASP A 3 1.65 9.73 -12.24
CA ASP A 3 0.71 10.68 -11.66
C ASP A 3 0.11 10.05 -10.40
N VAL A 4 -0.25 10.86 -9.40
CA VAL A 4 -0.86 10.37 -8.17
C VAL A 4 -2.15 11.12 -7.85
N GLU A 5 -3.17 10.38 -7.41
CA GLU A 5 -4.41 10.93 -6.87
C GLU A 5 -4.51 10.57 -5.39
N VAL A 6 -4.75 11.56 -4.54
CA VAL A 6 -4.91 11.38 -3.09
C VAL A 6 -6.36 11.66 -2.72
N PHE A 7 -7.06 10.63 -2.25
CA PHE A 7 -8.40 10.71 -1.68
C PHE A 7 -8.26 10.93 -0.17
N TYR A 8 -8.84 12.02 0.32
CA TYR A 8 -8.68 12.43 1.71
C TYR A 8 -9.91 13.19 2.20
N ASN A 9 -10.26 13.04 3.47
CA ASN A 9 -11.24 13.86 4.16
C ASN A 9 -10.74 14.06 5.60
N ALA A 10 -10.42 15.31 5.91
CA ALA A 10 -9.84 15.68 7.19
C ALA A 10 -10.77 15.43 8.39
N GLY A 11 -12.09 15.50 8.17
CA GLY A 11 -13.09 15.36 9.23
C GLY A 11 -13.32 13.93 9.70
N GLU A 12 -12.89 12.92 8.93
CA GLU A 12 -13.08 11.51 9.26
C GLU A 12 -11.78 10.77 9.61
N PHE A 13 -10.62 11.42 9.50
CA PHE A 13 -9.30 10.82 9.66
C PHE A 13 -9.12 10.13 11.02
N ARG A 14 -8.52 8.93 11.02
CA ARG A 14 -8.28 8.13 12.23
C ARG A 14 -6.80 8.01 12.54
N GLU A 15 -6.29 8.83 13.44
CA GLU A 15 -4.87 8.84 13.81
C GLU A 15 -4.39 7.48 14.35
N ASP A 16 -5.24 6.74 15.06
CA ASP A 16 -4.88 5.46 15.69
C ASP A 16 -4.92 4.24 14.74
N ASP A 17 -5.32 4.42 13.47
CA ASP A 17 -5.39 3.32 12.51
C ASP A 17 -3.98 2.97 11.98
N PRO A 18 -3.52 1.70 12.07
CA PRO A 18 -2.22 1.30 11.55
C PRO A 18 -2.02 1.62 10.06
N ALA A 19 -3.09 1.68 9.27
CA ALA A 19 -3.05 2.05 7.86
C ALA A 19 -2.66 3.54 7.64
N ASN A 20 -2.84 4.37 8.68
CA ASN A 20 -2.56 5.79 8.67
C ASN A 20 -1.20 6.15 9.32
N ALA A 21 -0.42 5.16 9.76
CA ALA A 21 0.85 5.40 10.42
C ALA A 21 1.80 6.25 9.55
N GLY A 22 2.37 7.31 10.13
CA GLY A 22 3.29 8.19 9.41
C GLY A 22 2.63 9.34 8.64
N LEU A 23 1.32 9.56 8.83
CA LEU A 23 0.57 10.66 8.22
C LEU A 23 0.35 11.86 9.17
N GLU A 24 1.02 11.88 10.32
CA GLU A 24 0.85 12.92 11.35
C GLU A 24 1.39 14.28 10.87
N ASP A 25 2.38 14.27 9.97
CA ASP A 25 3.01 15.47 9.38
C ASP A 25 2.57 15.66 7.92
N LEU A 26 1.31 16.11 7.75
CA LEU A 26 0.72 16.39 6.44
C LEU A 26 1.53 17.40 5.60
N PRO A 27 2.10 18.49 6.14
CA PRO A 27 2.96 19.40 5.37
C PRO A 27 4.16 18.68 4.75
N ARG A 28 4.86 17.84 5.52
CA ARG A 28 5.99 17.05 5.02
C ARG A 28 5.56 16.04 3.97
N LEU A 29 4.40 15.41 4.16
CA LEU A 29 3.82 14.48 3.19
C LEU A 29 3.56 15.15 1.84
N ARG A 30 2.95 16.35 1.86
CA ARG A 30 2.67 17.13 0.64
C ARG A 30 3.94 17.52 -0.10
N HIS A 31 4.98 17.92 0.63
CA HIS A 31 6.28 18.22 0.03
C HIS A 31 6.85 17.00 -0.69
N ARG A 32 6.85 15.84 -0.01
CA ARG A 32 7.35 14.59 -0.60
C ARG A 32 6.55 14.15 -1.82
N LEU A 33 5.21 14.29 -1.79
CA LEU A 33 4.36 14.02 -2.94
C LEU A 33 4.68 14.92 -4.12
N ALA A 34 4.87 16.22 -3.87
CA ALA A 34 5.22 17.20 -4.89
C ALA A 34 6.61 16.95 -5.50
N GLU A 35 7.56 16.42 -4.73
CA GLU A 35 8.88 16.05 -5.23
C GLU A 35 8.88 14.72 -6.00
N ALA A 36 8.01 13.78 -5.62
CA ALA A 36 8.07 12.42 -6.11
C ALA A 36 7.13 12.12 -7.30
N ALA A 37 6.02 12.85 -7.42
CA ALA A 37 5.05 12.68 -8.50
C ALA A 37 5.28 13.69 -9.64
N GLY A 38 4.99 13.27 -10.88
CA GLY A 38 4.99 14.20 -12.02
C GLY A 38 3.82 15.19 -11.92
N THR A 39 2.65 14.66 -11.59
CA THR A 39 1.44 15.40 -11.26
C THR A 39 0.81 14.79 -10.02
N TYR A 40 0.34 15.62 -9.09
CA TYR A 40 -0.48 15.15 -7.97
C TYR A 40 -1.82 15.89 -7.92
N SER A 41 -2.89 15.17 -7.62
CA SER A 41 -4.23 15.71 -7.40
C SER A 41 -4.75 15.29 -6.03
N VAL A 42 -5.50 16.17 -5.38
CA VAL A 42 -6.16 15.88 -4.10
C VAL A 42 -7.67 15.94 -4.32
N VAL A 43 -8.34 14.86 -3.98
CA VAL A 43 -9.79 14.71 -4.02
C VAL A 43 -10.31 14.72 -2.59
N ASP A 44 -11.06 15.76 -2.23
CA ASP A 44 -11.75 15.80 -0.94
C ASP A 44 -12.97 14.87 -1.00
N THR A 45 -12.98 13.81 -0.18
CA THR A 45 -14.10 12.88 -0.16
C THR A 45 -15.30 13.36 0.64
N ALA A 46 -15.16 14.46 1.40
CA ALA A 46 -16.30 15.09 2.08
C ALA A 46 -17.35 15.63 1.09
N ASP A 47 -16.90 16.00 -0.11
CA ASP A 47 -17.76 16.53 -1.18
C ASP A 47 -18.34 15.43 -2.09
N LEU A 48 -17.94 14.17 -1.89
CA LEU A 48 -18.43 13.05 -2.69
C LEU A 48 -19.70 12.45 -2.08
N ALA A 49 -20.66 12.12 -2.94
CA ALA A 49 -21.77 11.27 -2.51
C ALA A 49 -21.25 9.87 -2.20
N GLU A 50 -21.97 9.13 -1.34
CA GLU A 50 -21.60 7.77 -0.96
C GLU A 50 -21.41 6.85 -2.18
N GLN A 51 -22.27 6.98 -3.18
CA GLN A 51 -22.20 6.21 -4.44
C GLN A 51 -20.92 6.53 -5.23
N ASP A 52 -20.55 7.80 -5.34
CA ASP A 52 -19.33 8.22 -6.04
C ASP A 52 -18.07 7.74 -5.31
N ARG A 53 -18.10 7.74 -3.97
CA ARG A 53 -17.02 7.20 -3.14
C ARG A 53 -16.90 5.68 -3.31
N GLU A 54 -18.01 4.96 -3.37
CA GLU A 54 -18.01 3.52 -3.66
C GLU A 54 -17.44 3.22 -5.04
N GLU A 55 -17.86 3.96 -6.07
CA GLU A 55 -17.34 3.84 -7.43
C GLU A 55 -15.83 4.15 -7.47
N ALA A 56 -15.38 5.20 -6.77
CA ALA A 56 -13.97 5.52 -6.65
C ALA A 56 -13.19 4.37 -6.00
N TYR A 57 -13.68 3.78 -4.92
CA TYR A 57 -13.05 2.62 -4.28
C TYR A 57 -12.94 1.43 -5.24
N LEU A 58 -14.01 1.08 -5.95
CA LEU A 58 -14.03 -0.04 -6.89
C LEU A 58 -13.07 0.18 -8.08
N SER A 59 -13.11 1.38 -8.68
CA SER A 59 -12.34 1.71 -9.87
C SER A 59 -10.86 1.97 -9.58
N ARG A 60 -10.55 2.63 -8.46
CA ARG A 60 -9.22 3.11 -8.11
C ARG A 60 -8.44 2.19 -7.16
N ALA A 61 -9.10 1.48 -6.25
CA ALA A 61 -8.41 0.63 -5.27
C ALA A 61 -8.53 -0.88 -5.56
N VAL A 62 -9.74 -1.37 -5.86
CA VAL A 62 -9.97 -2.82 -6.08
C VAL A 62 -9.30 -3.30 -7.36
N ARG A 63 -9.36 -2.50 -8.43
CA ARG A 63 -8.79 -2.87 -9.72
C ARG A 63 -7.27 -3.16 -9.66
N PRO A 64 -6.41 -2.26 -9.14
CA PRO A 64 -4.98 -2.56 -9.04
C PRO A 64 -4.68 -3.66 -8.00
N SER A 65 -5.51 -3.83 -6.97
CA SER A 65 -5.32 -4.90 -5.97
C SER A 65 -5.42 -6.29 -6.56
N VAL A 66 -6.30 -6.50 -7.54
CA VAL A 66 -6.43 -7.79 -8.25
C VAL A 66 -5.17 -8.08 -9.07
N SER A 67 -4.66 -7.07 -9.78
CA SER A 67 -3.47 -7.22 -10.64
C SER A 67 -2.19 -7.45 -9.82
N ARG A 68 -2.04 -6.74 -8.70
CA ARG A 68 -0.86 -6.78 -7.83
C ARG A 68 -0.94 -7.84 -6.71
N ARG A 69 -2.11 -8.43 -6.50
CA ARG A 69 -2.40 -9.48 -5.51
C ARG A 69 -2.21 -9.07 -4.04
N TYR A 70 -2.42 -7.79 -3.72
CA TYR A 70 -2.59 -7.31 -2.34
C TYR A 70 -4.08 -7.15 -2.00
N ARG A 71 -4.37 -6.85 -0.73
CA ARG A 71 -5.72 -6.72 -0.18
C ARG A 71 -5.98 -5.28 0.23
N VAL A 72 -7.09 -4.73 -0.26
CA VAL A 72 -7.55 -3.38 0.10
C VAL A 72 -8.84 -3.39 0.91
N ARG A 73 -9.55 -4.53 0.90
CA ARG A 73 -10.91 -4.65 1.44
C ARG A 73 -10.97 -4.37 2.95
N ARG A 74 -10.02 -4.92 3.70
CA ARG A 74 -9.94 -4.78 5.16
C ARG A 74 -9.17 -3.54 5.59
N VAL A 75 -8.40 -2.95 4.67
CA VAL A 75 -7.68 -1.70 4.91
C VAL A 75 -8.67 -0.53 4.84
N PHE A 76 -9.43 -0.44 3.77
CA PHE A 76 -10.41 0.63 3.59
C PHE A 76 -11.80 0.30 4.15
N GLY A 77 -11.93 -0.67 5.05
CA GLY A 77 -13.25 -1.04 5.55
C GLY A 77 -13.25 -2.31 6.38
N THR A 78 -14.41 -2.93 6.45
CA THR A 78 -14.60 -4.19 7.19
C THR A 78 -14.97 -5.33 6.25
N ASN A 79 -14.98 -6.57 6.75
CA ASN A 79 -15.48 -7.69 5.95
C ASN A 79 -16.93 -7.48 5.50
N LYS A 80 -17.76 -6.83 6.33
CA LYS A 80 -19.17 -6.56 6.06
C LYS A 80 -19.39 -5.32 5.18
N TYR A 81 -18.56 -4.30 5.35
CA TYR A 81 -18.67 -3.00 4.65
C TYR A 81 -17.32 -2.65 4.01
N PRO A 82 -17.03 -3.18 2.80
CA PRO A 82 -15.79 -2.88 2.08
C PRO A 82 -15.77 -1.42 1.61
N GLY A 83 -14.61 -0.77 1.66
CA GLY A 83 -14.46 0.61 1.17
C GLY A 83 -15.08 1.70 2.05
N GLN A 84 -15.75 1.35 3.15
CA GLN A 84 -16.39 2.31 4.07
C GLN A 84 -15.45 3.42 4.56
N TYR A 85 -14.15 3.13 4.68
CA TYR A 85 -13.14 4.08 5.17
C TYR A 85 -12.30 4.71 4.04
N PHE A 86 -12.54 4.34 2.77
CA PHE A 86 -11.78 4.81 1.62
C PHE A 86 -11.83 6.34 1.51
N GLY A 87 -10.66 6.98 1.61
CA GLY A 87 -10.51 8.43 1.49
C GLY A 87 -11.13 9.24 2.62
N GLY A 88 -11.71 8.59 3.63
CA GLY A 88 -12.25 9.20 4.85
C GLY A 88 -11.41 8.82 6.05
N GLY A 89 -11.88 7.81 6.79
CA GLY A 89 -11.14 7.23 7.92
C GLY A 89 -9.73 6.75 7.59
N VAL A 90 -9.50 6.33 6.35
CA VAL A 90 -8.20 5.92 5.83
C VAL A 90 -7.97 6.65 4.49
N PRO A 91 -7.05 7.62 4.43
CA PRO A 91 -6.69 8.28 3.18
C PRO A 91 -6.16 7.27 2.16
N ALA A 92 -6.41 7.51 0.88
CA ALA A 92 -5.93 6.62 -0.17
C ALA A 92 -5.06 7.39 -1.18
N LEU A 93 -3.84 6.91 -1.40
CA LEU A 93 -2.97 7.34 -2.50
C LEU A 93 -3.09 6.33 -3.63
N VAL A 94 -3.52 6.78 -4.80
CA VAL A 94 -3.65 5.98 -6.01
C VAL A 94 -2.54 6.38 -6.97
N VAL A 95 -1.75 5.41 -7.40
CA VAL A 95 -0.69 5.61 -8.40
C VAL A 95 -1.26 5.35 -9.78
N LEU A 96 -1.07 6.29 -10.70
CA LEU A 96 -1.59 6.26 -12.05
C LEU A 96 -0.46 6.18 -13.09
N GLU A 97 -0.69 5.36 -14.11
CA GLU A 97 0.09 5.34 -15.36
C GLU A 97 -0.88 5.51 -16.53
N ASP A 98 -0.66 6.52 -17.37
CA ASP A 98 -1.54 6.87 -18.49
C ASP A 98 -3.02 6.99 -18.08
N GLY A 99 -3.27 7.60 -16.91
CA GLY A 99 -4.59 7.77 -16.32
C GLY A 99 -5.24 6.49 -15.76
N ARG A 100 -4.50 5.37 -15.69
CA ARG A 100 -5.00 4.08 -15.17
C ARG A 100 -4.39 3.78 -13.80
N PRO A 101 -5.18 3.34 -12.82
CA PRO A 101 -4.66 2.94 -11.52
C PRO A 101 -3.81 1.67 -11.64
N VAL A 102 -2.56 1.77 -11.21
CA VAL A 102 -1.56 0.68 -11.22
C VAL A 102 -1.16 0.21 -9.82
N ASP A 103 -1.41 1.05 -8.81
CA ASP A 103 -1.17 0.75 -7.40
C ASP A 103 -2.05 1.62 -6.48
N VAL A 104 -2.22 1.21 -5.23
CA VAL A 104 -2.94 1.99 -4.21
C VAL A 104 -2.36 1.76 -2.82
N TYR A 105 -2.27 2.82 -2.02
CA TYR A 105 -1.80 2.78 -0.63
C TYR A 105 -2.81 3.48 0.28
N PRO A 106 -2.98 3.02 1.54
CA PRO A 106 -2.39 1.81 2.09
C PRO A 106 -3.00 0.52 1.51
N HIS A 107 -2.25 -0.58 1.56
CA HIS A 107 -2.74 -1.92 1.25
C HIS A 107 -2.13 -2.97 2.18
N GLU A 108 -2.76 -4.15 2.25
CA GLU A 108 -2.29 -5.31 3.02
C GLU A 108 -1.70 -6.35 2.06
N GLU A 109 -0.44 -6.71 2.27
CA GLU A 109 0.25 -7.78 1.54
C GLU A 109 -0.30 -9.17 1.93
N GLN A 110 0.06 -10.21 1.17
CA GLN A 110 -0.48 -11.56 1.42
C GLN A 110 -0.10 -12.14 2.79
N ASP A 111 1.03 -11.68 3.35
CA ASP A 111 1.52 -12.04 4.68
C ASP A 111 0.84 -11.25 5.82
N GLY A 112 -0.03 -10.29 5.48
CA GLY A 112 -0.73 -9.43 6.43
C GLY A 112 0.01 -8.13 6.77
N THR A 113 1.16 -7.87 6.16
CA THR A 113 1.88 -6.60 6.33
C THR A 113 1.11 -5.46 5.69
N ILE A 114 0.89 -4.36 6.42
CA ILE A 114 0.30 -3.14 5.87
C ILE A 114 1.43 -2.28 5.29
N VAL A 115 1.34 -1.96 4.00
CA VAL A 115 2.21 -1.01 3.31
C VAL A 115 1.49 0.32 3.27
N THR A 116 2.05 1.33 3.94
CA THR A 116 1.42 2.64 4.12
C THR A 116 1.77 3.62 3.01
N ILE A 117 1.05 4.75 2.97
CA ILE A 117 1.40 5.90 2.12
C ILE A 117 2.80 6.42 2.46
N ARG A 118 3.18 6.42 3.75
CA ARG A 118 4.54 6.80 4.16
C ARG A 118 5.58 5.86 3.54
N ASP A 119 5.37 4.55 3.60
CA ASP A 119 6.34 3.57 3.11
C ASP A 119 6.55 3.71 1.59
N TYR A 120 5.49 4.00 0.83
CA TYR A 120 5.58 4.35 -0.59
C TYR A 120 6.47 5.58 -0.83
N LEU A 121 6.23 6.67 -0.09
CA LEU A 121 6.98 7.92 -0.25
C LEU A 121 8.45 7.79 0.20
N ASP A 122 8.71 7.02 1.25
CA ASP A 122 10.07 6.73 1.70
C ASP A 122 10.83 5.88 0.66
N GLY A 123 10.14 4.95 -0.02
CA GLY A 123 10.67 4.23 -1.17
C GLY A 123 11.09 5.19 -2.31
N LEU A 124 10.21 6.10 -2.72
CA LEU A 124 10.53 7.07 -3.77
C LEU A 124 11.71 7.99 -3.44
N GLY A 125 11.84 8.41 -2.18
CA GLY A 125 12.95 9.24 -1.70
C GLY A 125 14.30 8.50 -1.66
N GLY A 126 14.28 7.16 -1.59
CA GLY A 126 15.46 6.31 -1.78
C GLY A 126 15.75 5.99 -3.25
N GLU A 127 14.74 6.10 -4.12
CA GLU A 127 14.68 5.56 -5.47
C GLU A 127 14.76 6.62 -6.59
N ALA A 128 15.44 7.76 -6.38
CA ALA A 128 15.86 8.61 -7.51
C ALA A 128 16.81 7.89 -8.50
N ARG A 129 17.15 6.61 -8.29
CA ARG A 129 17.87 5.78 -9.26
C ARG A 129 17.41 4.32 -9.26
N THR A 130 16.70 3.99 -10.34
CA THR A 130 16.70 2.70 -11.07
C THR A 130 15.89 1.53 -10.49
N GLY A 131 14.89 1.13 -11.26
CA GLY A 131 14.11 -0.09 -11.05
C GLY A 131 14.91 -1.39 -11.12
N GLY A 132 14.24 -2.47 -10.73
CA GLY A 132 14.70 -3.86 -10.85
C GLY A 132 15.66 -4.32 -9.75
N GLN A 133 16.51 -3.44 -9.21
CA GLN A 133 17.48 -3.79 -8.16
C GLN A 133 16.90 -3.69 -6.74
N ASP A 134 15.80 -2.96 -6.56
CA ASP A 134 15.23 -2.68 -5.24
C ASP A 134 14.43 -3.87 -4.67
N LEU A 135 13.86 -4.71 -5.52
CA LEU A 135 13.27 -5.98 -5.08
C LEU A 135 14.33 -6.95 -4.56
N ALA A 136 15.50 -7.01 -5.21
CA ALA A 136 16.62 -7.83 -4.74
C ALA A 136 17.16 -7.32 -3.40
N ARG A 137 17.27 -5.99 -3.23
CA ARG A 137 17.64 -5.39 -1.93
C ARG A 137 16.59 -5.62 -0.85
N ARG A 138 15.29 -5.54 -1.17
CA ARG A 138 14.21 -5.87 -0.23
C ARG A 138 14.22 -7.36 0.14
N MET A 139 14.56 -8.24 -0.81
CA MET A 139 14.76 -9.67 -0.55
C MET A 139 16.03 -9.93 0.28
N ASP A 140 17.10 -9.17 0.08
CA ASP A 140 18.35 -9.26 0.85
C ASP A 140 18.17 -8.71 2.28
N ASP A 141 17.45 -7.59 2.44
CA ASP A 141 17.16 -6.99 3.74
C ASP A 141 16.16 -7.83 4.54
N LEU A 142 15.14 -8.40 3.86
CA LEU A 142 14.26 -9.41 4.44
C LEU A 142 15.04 -10.69 4.83
N SER A 143 15.96 -11.15 3.97
CA SER A 143 16.82 -12.31 4.28
C SER A 143 17.76 -12.02 5.45
N ALA A 144 18.30 -10.81 5.55
CA ALA A 144 19.15 -10.37 6.66
C ALA A 144 18.35 -10.26 7.97
N ARG A 145 17.10 -9.78 7.92
CA ARG A 145 16.19 -9.73 9.07
C ARG A 145 15.77 -11.13 9.53
N ILE A 146 15.53 -12.06 8.59
CA ILE A 146 15.28 -13.47 8.92
C ILE A 146 16.54 -14.12 9.52
N ALA A 147 17.73 -13.82 9.00
CA ALA A 147 18.99 -14.30 9.55
C ALA A 147 19.29 -13.75 10.96
N ALA A 148 18.90 -12.50 11.25
CA ALA A 148 19.07 -11.86 12.55
C ALA A 148 18.15 -12.44 13.66
N HIS A 149 17.05 -13.09 13.28
CA HIS A 149 16.11 -13.73 14.22
C HIS A 149 16.35 -15.23 14.43
N GLY A 150 17.42 -15.79 13.86
CA GLY A 150 17.70 -17.22 13.90
C GLY A 150 16.71 -18.03 13.05
N PRO A 151 17.10 -19.22 12.55
CA PRO A 151 16.27 -19.97 11.62
C PRO A 151 14.98 -20.42 12.30
N LEU A 152 13.84 -19.86 11.89
CA LEU A 152 12.57 -20.58 11.95
C LEU A 152 12.70 -21.73 10.95
N GLY A 153 12.98 -22.91 11.48
CA GLY A 153 13.26 -24.11 10.71
C GLY A 153 12.18 -24.42 9.70
N ALA A 154 12.58 -24.44 8.43
CA ALA A 154 12.38 -25.54 7.49
C ALA A 154 12.61 -24.99 6.07
N THR A 155 13.80 -25.25 5.51
CA THR A 155 13.97 -25.13 4.06
C THR A 155 13.24 -26.29 3.38
N ALA A 156 12.48 -26.00 2.33
CA ALA A 156 11.68 -26.96 1.54
C ALA A 156 12.48 -28.12 0.91
N SER A 157 13.80 -28.14 1.07
CA SER A 157 14.67 -29.26 0.68
C SER A 157 14.67 -30.43 1.69
N GLU A 158 14.10 -30.28 2.89
CA GLU A 158 13.97 -31.36 3.88
C GLU A 158 12.63 -32.13 3.83
N LEU A 159 11.69 -31.75 2.96
CA LEU A 159 10.36 -32.38 2.86
C LEU A 159 10.23 -33.50 1.81
N VAL A 160 11.32 -33.93 1.17
CA VAL A 160 11.30 -34.97 0.10
C VAL A 160 11.97 -36.30 0.49
N GLU A 161 12.58 -36.43 1.67
CA GLU A 161 13.31 -37.65 2.06
C GLU A 161 12.73 -38.44 3.26
N ASP A 162 11.43 -38.33 3.57
CA ASP A 162 10.80 -39.22 4.56
C ASP A 162 9.56 -39.95 4.01
N GLY A 163 9.79 -40.67 2.91
CA GLY A 163 8.75 -41.47 2.24
C GLY A 163 9.25 -42.77 1.62
N ARG A 164 10.41 -43.30 2.05
CA ARG A 164 10.82 -44.67 1.73
C ARG A 164 11.53 -45.31 2.91
N THR A 165 11.02 -46.48 3.28
CA THR A 165 11.61 -47.50 4.17
C THR A 165 11.09 -47.48 5.62
N ARG A 166 9.89 -48.02 5.86
CA ARG A 166 9.69 -49.43 6.25
C ARG A 166 8.22 -49.82 6.26
#